data_AF-A0A183UM36-F1
#
_entry.id   AF-A0A183UM36-F1
#
_cell.length_a   1.000
_cell.length_b   1.000
_cell.length_c   1.000
_cell.angle_alpha   90.00
_cell.angle_beta   90.00
_cell.angle_gamma   90.00
#
_symmetry.space_group_name_H-M   'P 1'
#
loop_
_entity.id
_entity.type
_entity.pdbx_description
1 polymer ?
#
loop_
_entity_poly.entity_id
_entity_poly.type
_entity_poly.pdbx_seq_one_letter_code
_entity_poly.pdbx_strand_id
1 'polypeptide(L)'
;MRAAGLNAIQFYIPWNFHEVYEGISRFDGSRNVTHFLSLAAGNELYALVRYAVSHRSLIATFYSECVTVFSTAIEHDSESTSFIGLVQIHVDCRIGPYICGEWENGGLPWWLLKYENIRMRTSDVRFLDAVKKWFDVLLPQLKPSLRKNGGPILMLQVENEYGSFAEGCDQAYTTFLRDLTRKHLGDDVLLYTTDGADDHYLRCGSIPGVFTTVDFGPTSRARIDSSFAAQRRFEPDGPLVNSEFYPGWIVTWHQKGRVDPSVHDIMNGSMYMFELGASFNYYMFFGGTNFAFWNGAETTSAVITSYDYFAPLTEAADISEKFIAIRDWIKNIEGWPNPPKSMPKNNPYVLNFYHHNLLLTLYTSMNKFIHLLIYLVKLLRKAAYGAVSMQKSKLLDSDSKNFPGFVAYRSRLLKSGGNLTISVIKDHGYIFVGENYQVIGLLRLNYIL
;
A
#
# COMPACT_ATOMS: atom_id res chain seq x y z
N MET A 1 -0.94 3.67 17.12
CA MET A 1 -0.53 2.25 16.88
C MET A 1 0.12 1.63 18.10
N ARG A 2 1.35 1.98 18.51
CA ARG A 2 2.03 1.39 19.70
C ARG A 2 1.19 1.42 20.97
N ALA A 3 0.43 2.51 21.18
CA ALA A 3 -0.48 2.63 22.31
C ALA A 3 -1.50 1.47 22.34
N ALA A 4 -2.02 0.97 21.21
CA ALA A 4 -2.95 -0.16 21.20
C ALA A 4 -2.31 -1.48 21.66
N GLY A 5 -0.98 -1.56 21.82
CA GLY A 5 -0.27 -2.79 22.17
C GLY A 5 0.27 -3.53 20.95
N LEU A 6 0.10 -2.98 19.74
CA LEU A 6 0.83 -3.43 18.56
C LEU A 6 2.33 -3.24 18.78
N ASN A 7 3.11 -4.18 18.31
CA ASN A 7 4.57 -4.22 18.36
C ASN A 7 5.20 -3.93 16.98
N ALA A 8 4.39 -3.55 16.00
CA ALA A 8 4.69 -3.72 14.58
C ALA A 8 3.82 -2.77 13.69
N ILE A 9 4.36 -2.14 12.62
CA ILE A 9 3.60 -1.37 11.56
C ILE A 9 3.86 -1.69 10.06
N GLN A 10 2.95 -2.35 9.32
CA GLN A 10 3.16 -2.65 7.88
C GLN A 10 2.83 -1.45 7.00
N PHE A 11 3.59 -1.23 5.91
CA PHE A 11 3.30 -0.16 4.95
C PHE A 11 3.82 -0.47 3.53
N TYR A 12 3.20 0.17 2.54
CA TYR A 12 3.61 0.14 1.13
C TYR A 12 4.59 1.27 0.78
N ILE A 13 5.41 1.02 -0.23
CA ILE A 13 6.23 2.05 -0.89
C ILE A 13 5.73 2.25 -2.34
N PRO A 14 4.81 3.22 -2.57
CA PRO A 14 4.30 3.50 -3.92
C PRO A 14 5.41 4.09 -4.81
N TRP A 15 5.85 3.34 -5.82
CA TRP A 15 6.91 3.76 -6.75
C TRP A 15 6.60 5.13 -7.37
N ASN A 16 5.38 5.34 -7.86
CA ASN A 16 4.94 6.59 -8.49
C ASN A 16 4.94 7.81 -7.55
N PHE A 17 4.89 7.61 -6.23
CA PHE A 17 4.98 8.69 -5.26
C PHE A 17 6.42 9.17 -5.11
N HIS A 18 7.38 8.25 -5.21
CA HIS A 18 8.81 8.51 -5.11
C HIS A 18 9.41 8.91 -6.45
N GLU A 19 8.97 8.36 -7.57
CA GLU A 19 9.49 8.61 -8.92
C GLU A 19 8.37 9.06 -9.87
N VAL A 20 7.81 10.24 -9.57
CA VAL A 20 6.73 10.86 -10.38
C VAL A 20 7.15 11.04 -11.84
N TYR A 21 8.43 11.31 -12.09
CA TYR A 21 9.02 11.42 -13.42
C TYR A 21 10.19 10.44 -13.53
N GLU A 22 10.30 9.78 -14.68
CA GLU A 22 11.35 8.80 -14.95
C GLU A 22 12.74 9.39 -14.67
N GLY A 23 13.53 8.67 -13.86
CA GLY A 23 14.87 9.06 -13.41
C GLY A 23 14.91 10.11 -12.29
N ILE A 24 13.77 10.61 -11.80
CA ILE A 24 13.71 11.65 -10.76
C ILE A 24 13.03 11.08 -9.50
N SER A 25 13.82 10.41 -8.67
CA SER A 25 13.37 9.89 -7.39
C SER A 25 13.43 10.93 -6.26
N ARG A 26 12.49 10.89 -5.33
CA ARG A 26 12.38 11.80 -4.18
C ARG A 26 12.11 11.04 -2.88
N PHE A 27 12.88 11.40 -1.86
CA PHE A 27 12.83 10.81 -0.51
C PHE A 27 12.87 11.89 0.59
N ASP A 28 12.29 13.05 0.29
CA ASP A 28 12.23 14.23 1.16
C ASP A 28 10.80 14.50 1.66
N GLY A 29 10.67 15.25 2.76
CA GLY A 29 9.38 15.60 3.35
C GLY A 29 8.51 14.37 3.63
N SER A 30 7.28 14.35 3.12
CA SER A 30 6.36 13.21 3.26
C SER A 30 6.79 11.94 2.50
N ARG A 31 7.83 12.00 1.67
CA ARG A 31 8.41 10.86 0.95
C ARG A 31 9.61 10.24 1.67
N ASN A 32 9.98 10.73 2.85
CA ASN A 32 11.16 10.26 3.54
C ASN A 32 10.90 8.94 4.28
N VAL A 33 11.07 7.82 3.57
CA VAL A 33 10.83 6.47 4.11
C VAL A 33 11.78 6.11 5.26
N THR A 34 13.05 6.53 5.20
CA THR A 34 14.04 6.22 6.24
C THR A 34 13.76 6.98 7.53
N HIS A 35 13.25 8.22 7.42
CA HIS A 35 12.77 8.96 8.58
C HIS A 35 11.52 8.31 9.18
N PHE A 36 10.55 7.88 8.35
CA PHE A 36 9.37 7.17 8.84
C PHE A 36 9.74 5.89 9.59
N LEU A 37 10.65 5.08 9.03
CA LEU A 37 11.20 3.89 9.69
C LEU A 37 11.92 4.22 11.00
N SER A 38 12.69 5.31 11.04
CA SER A 38 13.34 5.76 12.28
C SER A 38 12.33 6.17 13.35
N LEU A 39 11.22 6.81 12.97
CA LEU A 39 10.12 7.13 13.89
C LEU A 39 9.43 5.87 14.41
N ALA A 40 9.20 4.88 13.55
CA ALA A 40 8.64 3.59 13.95
C ALA A 40 9.55 2.88 14.97
N ALA A 41 10.85 2.79 14.67
CA ALA A 41 11.85 2.23 15.57
C ALA A 41 11.88 2.96 16.93
N GLY A 42 11.88 4.30 16.91
CA GLY A 42 11.85 5.13 18.12
C GLY A 42 10.56 4.96 18.95
N ASN A 43 9.50 4.42 18.36
CA ASN A 43 8.24 4.08 19.03
C ASN A 43 8.12 2.58 19.37
N GLU A 44 9.22 1.81 19.30
CA GLU A 44 9.26 0.36 19.52
C GLU A 44 8.30 -0.42 18.61
N LEU A 45 8.07 0.09 17.41
CA LEU A 45 7.31 -0.60 16.38
C LEU A 45 8.32 -1.22 15.43
N TYR A 46 8.39 -2.54 15.44
CA TYR A 46 9.31 -3.32 14.64
C TYR A 46 8.55 -4.12 13.60
N ALA A 47 9.13 -4.29 12.42
CA ALA A 47 8.85 -5.47 11.64
C ALA A 47 9.47 -6.66 12.41
N LEU A 48 8.68 -7.60 12.93
CA LEU A 48 9.15 -8.77 13.68
C LEU A 48 8.59 -10.06 13.08
N VAL A 49 9.20 -11.23 13.37
CA VAL A 49 8.74 -12.62 13.20
C VAL A 49 9.40 -13.41 14.31
N ARG A 50 8.66 -14.34 14.91
CA ARG A 50 9.19 -15.34 15.84
C ARG A 50 9.14 -16.70 15.17
N TYR A 51 10.26 -17.43 15.21
CA TYR A 51 10.35 -18.81 14.74
C TYR A 51 9.51 -19.74 15.62
N ALA A 52 8.61 -20.51 15.01
CA ALA A 52 8.02 -21.68 15.64
C ALA A 52 8.98 -22.85 15.45
N VAL A 53 9.67 -23.28 16.51
CA VAL A 53 10.43 -24.54 16.49
C VAL A 53 9.43 -25.67 16.63
N SER A 54 9.06 -26.31 15.52
CA SER A 54 8.60 -27.70 15.59
C SER A 54 9.86 -28.57 15.76
N HIS A 55 9.80 -29.59 16.62
CA HIS A 55 10.85 -30.57 16.96
C HIS A 55 11.65 -30.31 18.25
N ARG A 56 11.30 -31.09 19.29
CA ARG A 56 11.95 -31.18 20.62
C ARG A 56 13.40 -31.73 20.61
N SER A 57 14.02 -32.00 19.47
CA SER A 57 15.27 -32.78 19.39
C SER A 57 16.54 -32.00 19.05
N LEU A 58 16.47 -30.69 18.75
CA LEU A 58 17.65 -29.89 18.33
C LEU A 58 18.18 -28.90 19.38
N ILE A 59 17.57 -28.81 20.56
CA ILE A 59 17.94 -27.85 21.61
C ILE A 59 19.29 -28.19 22.29
N ALA A 60 19.78 -29.42 22.18
CA ALA A 60 21.02 -29.84 22.84
C ALA A 60 22.31 -29.42 22.12
N THR A 61 22.27 -29.14 20.81
CA THR A 61 23.49 -28.94 20.01
C THR A 61 23.85 -27.47 19.79
N PHE A 62 22.92 -26.53 20.01
CA PHE A 62 23.19 -25.09 19.87
C PHE A 62 23.73 -24.42 21.14
N TYR A 63 23.72 -25.14 22.28
CA TYR A 63 24.15 -24.59 23.58
C TYR A 63 25.66 -24.64 23.83
N SER A 64 26.46 -25.31 22.99
CA SER A 64 27.91 -25.44 23.22
C SER A 64 28.81 -24.47 22.45
N GLU A 65 28.31 -23.74 21.44
CA GLU A 65 29.17 -22.91 20.57
C GLU A 65 28.98 -21.38 20.71
N CYS A 66 28.06 -20.90 21.55
CA CYS A 66 27.82 -19.46 21.74
C CYS A 66 28.29 -18.87 23.09
N VAL A 67 28.96 -19.64 23.96
CA VAL A 67 29.41 -19.18 25.30
C VAL A 67 30.84 -18.59 25.28
N THR A 68 31.24 -17.84 24.25
CA THR A 68 32.59 -17.21 24.26
C THR A 68 32.65 -15.77 23.72
N VAL A 69 31.54 -15.08 23.47
CA VAL A 69 31.60 -13.68 22.96
C VAL A 69 30.71 -12.66 23.69
N PHE A 70 30.10 -13.00 24.83
CA PHE A 70 29.42 -12.00 25.66
C PHE A 70 29.65 -12.25 27.16
N SER A 71 30.82 -11.84 27.65
CA SER A 71 31.08 -11.68 29.08
C SER A 71 31.44 -10.21 29.34
N THR A 72 30.42 -9.38 29.57
CA THR A 72 30.44 -8.18 30.43
C THR A 72 29.11 -7.45 30.28
N ALA A 73 28.10 -7.85 31.06
CA ALA A 73 27.12 -7.01 31.74
C ALA A 73 25.94 -7.88 32.17
N ILE A 74 25.62 -7.80 33.47
CA ILE A 74 24.47 -8.39 34.18
C ILE A 74 24.75 -9.79 34.77
N GLU A 75 25.41 -9.79 35.93
CA GLU A 75 25.27 -10.83 36.95
C GLU A 75 23.94 -10.61 37.72
N HIS A 76 23.38 -11.73 38.21
CA HIS A 76 22.22 -11.89 39.09
C HIS A 76 20.83 -11.65 38.49
N ASP A 77 20.22 -12.72 37.95
CA ASP A 77 19.19 -13.43 38.72
C ASP A 77 18.97 -14.85 38.18
N SER A 78 18.94 -15.83 39.07
CA SER A 78 18.83 -17.25 38.77
C SER A 78 17.47 -17.75 39.26
N GLU A 79 16.43 -17.57 38.47
CA GLU A 79 15.16 -18.30 38.65
C GLU A 79 14.59 -18.73 37.30
N SER A 80 14.14 -19.99 37.29
CA SER A 80 13.53 -20.72 36.19
C SER A 80 12.41 -19.94 35.51
N THR A 81 12.69 -19.31 34.38
CA THR A 81 11.68 -18.79 33.46
C THR A 81 11.35 -19.86 32.44
N SER A 82 10.22 -20.53 32.65
CA SER A 82 9.50 -21.25 31.62
C SER A 82 9.25 -20.31 30.44
N PHE A 83 9.91 -20.56 29.30
CA PHE A 83 9.66 -19.85 28.05
C PHE A 83 8.25 -20.22 27.55
N ILE A 84 7.24 -19.50 28.02
CA ILE A 84 5.92 -19.49 27.40
C ILE A 84 6.11 -18.95 25.97
N GLY A 85 5.57 -19.69 25.01
CA GLY A 85 5.61 -19.33 23.61
C GLY A 85 4.81 -18.05 23.33
N LEU A 86 5.43 -16.89 23.54
CA LEU A 86 4.85 -15.59 23.20
C LEU A 86 4.69 -15.46 21.68
N VAL A 87 3.44 -15.55 21.23
CA VAL A 87 2.96 -15.06 19.93
C VAL A 87 3.30 -13.57 19.86
N GLN A 88 3.76 -13.07 18.72
CA GLN A 88 4.05 -11.66 18.52
C GLN A 88 3.39 -11.22 17.22
N ILE A 89 2.77 -10.04 17.21
CA ILE A 89 2.23 -9.42 16.00
C ILE A 89 3.44 -8.95 15.18
N HIS A 90 3.35 -9.04 13.85
CA HIS A 90 4.50 -8.98 12.95
C HIS A 90 4.22 -7.99 11.82
N VAL A 91 5.27 -7.33 11.34
CA VAL A 91 5.15 -6.26 10.35
C VAL A 91 6.23 -6.31 9.33
N ASP A 92 5.96 -5.71 8.18
CA ASP A 92 6.76 -5.84 6.98
C ASP A 92 6.80 -4.55 6.16
N CYS A 93 7.81 -4.43 5.30
CA CYS A 93 7.88 -3.37 4.31
C CYS A 93 7.50 -3.94 2.93
N ARG A 94 6.45 -3.42 2.31
CA ARG A 94 5.94 -3.92 1.02
C ARG A 94 6.49 -3.07 -0.12
N ILE A 95 7.53 -3.59 -0.77
CA ILE A 95 8.39 -2.82 -1.69
C ILE A 95 7.89 -2.78 -3.14
N GLY A 96 6.81 -3.49 -3.45
CA GLY A 96 6.21 -3.50 -4.79
C GLY A 96 7.00 -4.36 -5.79
N PRO A 97 7.13 -3.94 -7.07
CA PRO A 97 6.94 -2.57 -7.59
C PRO A 97 5.48 -2.15 -7.78
N TYR A 98 4.57 -3.12 -7.93
CA TYR A 98 3.12 -2.91 -7.86
C TYR A 98 2.65 -3.20 -6.43
N ILE A 99 1.77 -2.36 -5.89
CA ILE A 99 1.31 -2.45 -4.50
C ILE A 99 -0.21 -2.56 -4.37
N CYS A 100 -0.97 -2.46 -5.47
CA CYS A 100 -2.40 -2.21 -5.40
C CYS A 100 -2.71 -1.01 -4.47
N GLY A 101 -3.19 -1.27 -3.26
CA GLY A 101 -3.32 -0.31 -2.16
C GLY A 101 -4.34 0.79 -2.40
N GLU A 102 -5.27 0.55 -3.34
CA GLU A 102 -6.24 1.54 -3.82
C GLU A 102 -5.62 2.90 -4.13
N TRP A 103 -4.39 2.83 -4.62
CA TRP A 103 -3.55 3.95 -4.95
C TRP A 103 -3.45 4.08 -6.46
N GLU A 104 -3.22 5.30 -6.93
CA GLU A 104 -3.17 5.61 -8.37
C GLU A 104 -2.25 4.63 -9.11
N ASN A 105 -2.81 3.99 -10.15
CA ASN A 105 -2.18 2.95 -10.96
C ASN A 105 -1.47 1.84 -10.15
N GLY A 106 -1.98 1.50 -8.95
CA GLY A 106 -1.40 0.50 -8.06
C GLY A 106 0.04 0.79 -7.64
N GLY A 107 0.42 2.07 -7.59
CA GLY A 107 1.77 2.53 -7.29
C GLY A 107 2.72 2.55 -8.49
N LEU A 108 2.31 2.05 -9.68
CA LEU A 108 3.16 2.07 -10.87
C LEU A 108 3.19 3.48 -11.51
N PRO A 109 4.36 4.02 -11.90
CA PRO A 109 4.44 5.36 -12.46
C PRO A 109 3.71 5.51 -13.80
N TRP A 110 3.00 6.63 -13.96
CA TRP A 110 2.25 6.96 -15.17
C TRP A 110 3.12 6.97 -16.44
N TRP A 111 4.42 7.30 -16.31
CA TRP A 111 5.33 7.39 -17.44
C TRP A 111 5.63 6.03 -18.08
N LEU A 112 5.38 4.91 -17.38
CA LEU A 112 5.44 3.57 -17.99
C LEU A 112 4.45 3.44 -19.16
N LEU A 113 3.33 4.16 -19.12
CA LEU A 113 2.32 4.16 -20.19
C LEU A 113 2.77 4.87 -21.48
N LYS A 114 3.97 5.48 -21.49
CA LYS A 114 4.60 6.00 -22.72
C LYS A 114 5.09 4.88 -23.62
N TYR A 115 5.45 3.73 -23.04
CA TYR A 115 5.89 2.55 -23.78
C TYR A 115 4.69 1.83 -24.39
N GLU A 116 4.59 1.82 -25.72
CA GLU A 116 3.45 1.21 -26.40
C GLU A 116 3.37 -0.30 -26.11
N ASN A 117 2.19 -0.76 -25.73
CA ASN A 117 1.91 -2.17 -25.41
C ASN A 117 2.85 -2.76 -24.35
N ILE A 118 3.33 -1.95 -23.39
CA ILE A 118 4.08 -2.47 -22.25
C ILE A 118 3.21 -3.43 -21.44
N ARG A 119 3.76 -4.59 -21.09
CA ARG A 119 3.11 -5.58 -20.23
C ARG A 119 3.66 -5.43 -18.81
N MET A 120 3.05 -4.54 -18.02
CA MET A 120 3.45 -4.34 -16.62
C MET A 120 3.17 -5.59 -15.80
N ARG A 121 3.95 -5.83 -14.75
CA ARG A 121 3.90 -7.04 -13.90
C ARG A 121 4.15 -8.34 -14.67
N THR A 122 5.00 -8.28 -15.70
CA THR A 122 5.46 -9.44 -16.47
C THR A 122 6.95 -9.29 -16.82
N SER A 123 7.53 -10.27 -17.48
CA SER A 123 8.91 -10.28 -17.96
C SER A 123 9.15 -9.42 -19.21
N ASP A 124 8.26 -8.47 -19.52
CA ASP A 124 8.53 -7.45 -20.54
C ASP A 124 9.82 -6.71 -20.19
N VAL A 125 10.83 -6.84 -21.06
CA VAL A 125 12.18 -6.30 -20.81
C VAL A 125 12.16 -4.80 -20.48
N ARG A 126 11.22 -4.04 -21.06
CA ARG A 126 11.09 -2.60 -20.78
C ARG A 126 10.57 -2.34 -19.38
N PHE A 127 9.66 -3.19 -18.91
CA PHE A 127 9.16 -3.13 -17.53
C PHE A 127 10.23 -3.58 -16.55
N LEU A 128 10.92 -4.70 -16.81
CA LEU A 128 12.02 -5.18 -15.97
C LEU A 128 13.15 -4.15 -15.86
N ASP A 129 13.52 -3.51 -16.96
CA ASP A 129 14.55 -2.46 -16.97
C ASP A 129 14.14 -1.25 -16.12
N ALA A 130 12.87 -0.84 -16.18
CA ALA A 130 12.34 0.25 -15.38
C ALA A 130 12.31 -0.11 -13.89
N VAL A 131 11.83 -1.31 -13.55
CA VAL A 131 11.84 -1.84 -12.18
C VAL A 131 13.26 -1.95 -11.64
N LYS A 132 14.20 -2.41 -12.46
CA LYS A 132 15.61 -2.51 -12.07
C LYS A 132 16.16 -1.16 -11.65
N LYS A 133 15.95 -0.12 -12.46
CA LYS A 133 16.41 1.25 -12.15
C LYS A 133 15.78 1.78 -10.86
N TRP A 134 14.50 1.50 -10.64
CA TRP A 134 13.82 1.88 -9.40
C TRP A 134 14.39 1.16 -8.18
N PHE A 135 14.58 -0.15 -8.26
CA PHE A 135 15.12 -0.96 -7.16
C PHE A 135 16.61 -0.66 -6.88
N ASP A 136 17.38 -0.29 -7.91
CA ASP A 136 18.75 0.22 -7.79
C ASP A 136 18.82 1.50 -6.93
N VAL A 137 17.70 2.25 -6.80
CA VAL A 137 17.58 3.46 -5.95
C VAL A 137 16.91 3.16 -4.61
N LEU A 138 15.81 2.41 -4.60
CA LEU A 138 15.01 2.14 -3.40
C LEU A 138 15.76 1.24 -2.41
N LEU A 139 16.25 0.09 -2.87
CA LEU A 139 16.75 -0.96 -1.97
C LEU A 139 17.99 -0.52 -1.18
N PRO A 140 18.97 0.20 -1.76
CA PRO A 140 20.08 0.76 -0.98
C PRO A 140 19.65 1.69 0.15
N GLN A 141 18.53 2.41 0.01
CA GLN A 141 18.00 3.27 1.08
C GLN A 141 17.34 2.49 2.21
N LEU A 142 16.76 1.33 1.91
CA LEU A 142 16.18 0.45 2.93
C LEU A 142 17.23 -0.39 3.65
N LYS A 143 18.38 -0.64 3.02
CA LYS A 143 19.44 -1.51 3.54
C LYS A 143 19.88 -1.16 4.98
N PRO A 144 20.14 0.11 5.36
CA PRO A 144 20.49 0.45 6.75
C PRO A 144 19.36 0.15 7.74
N SER A 145 18.11 0.15 7.29
CA SER A 145 16.94 -0.12 8.11
C SER A 145 16.62 -1.61 8.27
N LEU A 146 17.38 -2.52 7.65
CA LEU A 146 17.22 -3.96 7.87
C LEU A 146 17.60 -4.36 9.30
N ARG A 147 16.92 -5.37 9.84
CA ARG A 147 17.10 -5.85 11.22
C ARG A 147 18.51 -6.33 11.48
N LYS A 148 19.08 -7.06 10.53
CA LYS A 148 20.49 -7.50 10.56
C LYS A 148 21.50 -6.35 10.59
N ASN A 149 21.09 -5.16 10.16
CA ASN A 149 21.88 -3.93 10.17
C ASN A 149 21.48 -2.99 11.33
N GLY A 150 20.72 -3.49 12.30
CA GLY A 150 20.28 -2.73 13.48
C GLY A 150 19.00 -1.91 13.29
N GLY A 151 18.37 -1.97 12.11
CA GLY A 151 17.14 -1.24 11.82
C GLY A 151 15.85 -2.00 12.18
N PRO A 152 14.69 -1.39 11.90
CA PRO A 152 13.39 -1.96 12.26
C PRO A 152 12.78 -2.90 11.22
N ILE A 153 13.29 -3.02 9.98
CA ILE A 153 12.72 -3.85 8.91
C ILE A 153 13.18 -5.31 9.07
N LEU A 154 12.24 -6.25 9.21
CA LEU A 154 12.56 -7.67 9.27
C LEU A 154 12.31 -8.38 7.95
N MET A 155 11.10 -8.26 7.42
CA MET A 155 10.72 -8.90 6.17
C MET A 155 10.29 -7.88 5.13
N LEU A 156 10.45 -8.26 3.86
CA LEU A 156 10.08 -7.47 2.71
C LEU A 156 9.15 -8.27 1.82
N GLN A 157 8.02 -7.67 1.45
CA GLN A 157 7.13 -8.31 0.50
C GLN A 157 7.63 -8.07 -0.91
N VAL A 158 7.72 -9.14 -1.69
CA VAL A 158 7.99 -9.06 -3.12
C VAL A 158 6.66 -9.15 -3.86
N GLU A 159 6.40 -8.19 -4.75
CA GLU A 159 5.10 -8.11 -5.46
C GLU A 159 3.92 -7.96 -4.48
N ASN A 160 2.70 -8.10 -5.01
CA ASN A 160 1.45 -7.92 -4.29
C ASN A 160 0.32 -8.70 -4.95
N GLU A 161 -0.16 -9.76 -4.28
CA GLU A 161 -1.28 -10.60 -4.76
C GLU A 161 -1.11 -10.94 -6.24
N TYR A 162 0.06 -11.44 -6.60
CA TYR A 162 0.40 -11.70 -8.00
C TYR A 162 -0.48 -12.81 -8.59
N GLY A 163 -0.97 -13.73 -7.75
CA GLY A 163 -1.95 -14.74 -8.10
C GLY A 163 -3.29 -14.17 -8.55
N SER A 164 -3.66 -12.97 -8.09
CA SER A 164 -4.90 -12.28 -8.46
C SER A 164 -4.78 -11.53 -9.80
N PHE A 165 -3.58 -11.43 -10.38
CA PHE A 165 -3.38 -10.78 -11.66
C PHE A 165 -3.76 -11.71 -12.82
N ALA A 166 -4.80 -11.35 -13.58
CA ALA A 166 -5.37 -12.20 -14.63
C ALA A 166 -4.38 -12.59 -15.75
N GLU A 167 -3.42 -11.73 -16.07
CA GLU A 167 -2.35 -12.01 -17.04
C GLU A 167 -1.06 -12.50 -16.36
N GLY A 168 -1.14 -12.87 -15.09
CA GLY A 168 -0.02 -13.23 -14.24
C GLY A 168 0.51 -14.64 -14.46
N CYS A 169 1.05 -15.23 -13.40
CA CYS A 169 1.80 -16.49 -13.44
C CYS A 169 3.14 -16.45 -14.21
N ASP A 170 3.67 -15.26 -14.48
CA ASP A 170 5.04 -15.10 -14.99
C ASP A 170 6.06 -15.26 -13.86
N GLN A 171 6.46 -16.50 -13.62
CA GLN A 171 7.44 -16.85 -12.59
C GLN A 171 8.86 -16.33 -12.89
N ALA A 172 9.18 -16.01 -14.15
CA ALA A 172 10.47 -15.39 -14.48
C ALA A 172 10.51 -13.95 -13.96
N TYR A 173 9.40 -13.22 -14.03
CA TYR A 173 9.27 -11.88 -13.48
C TYR A 173 9.40 -11.88 -11.95
N THR A 174 8.64 -12.72 -11.25
CA THR A 174 8.66 -12.74 -9.79
C THR A 174 9.99 -13.26 -9.23
N THR A 175 10.61 -14.24 -9.91
CA THR A 175 11.99 -14.69 -9.62
C THR A 175 13.01 -13.56 -9.83
N PHE A 176 12.87 -12.78 -10.92
CA PHE A 176 13.71 -11.60 -11.15
C PHE A 176 13.60 -10.59 -10.02
N LEU A 177 12.40 -10.31 -9.49
CA LEU A 177 12.23 -9.40 -8.36
C LEU A 177 12.93 -9.91 -7.10
N ARG A 178 12.76 -11.20 -6.77
CA ARG A 178 13.44 -11.86 -5.64
C ARG A 178 14.95 -11.72 -5.75
N ASP A 179 15.51 -12.10 -6.90
CA ASP A 179 16.95 -12.13 -7.13
C ASP A 179 17.55 -10.72 -7.15
N LEU A 180 16.84 -9.77 -7.76
CA LEU A 180 17.24 -8.36 -7.69
C LEU A 180 17.24 -7.86 -6.24
N THR A 181 16.22 -8.21 -5.45
CA THR A 181 16.13 -7.80 -4.04
C THR A 181 17.30 -8.35 -3.23
N ARG A 182 17.58 -9.66 -3.36
CA ARG A 182 18.72 -10.31 -2.71
C ARG A 182 20.06 -9.73 -3.16
N LYS A 183 20.21 -9.39 -4.44
CA LYS A 183 21.43 -8.75 -4.96
C LYS A 183 21.77 -7.45 -4.21
N HIS A 184 20.78 -6.63 -3.86
CA HIS A 184 21.02 -5.39 -3.11
C HIS A 184 21.16 -5.60 -1.60
N LEU A 185 20.32 -6.48 -1.05
CA LEU A 185 20.11 -6.59 0.40
C LEU A 185 20.86 -7.75 1.06
N GLY A 186 21.33 -8.73 0.29
CA GLY A 186 21.93 -9.99 0.75
C GLY A 186 20.95 -11.16 0.70
N ASP A 187 21.45 -12.39 0.56
CA ASP A 187 20.64 -13.61 0.41
C ASP A 187 19.87 -14.02 1.68
N ASP A 188 20.36 -13.57 2.84
CA ASP A 188 19.81 -13.77 4.18
C ASP A 188 18.62 -12.84 4.50
N VAL A 189 18.24 -11.95 3.58
CA VAL A 189 17.04 -11.12 3.75
C VAL A 189 15.78 -11.99 3.73
N LEU A 190 14.89 -11.77 4.70
CA LEU A 190 13.61 -12.47 4.75
C LEU A 190 12.65 -11.81 3.76
N LEU A 191 12.30 -12.56 2.72
CA LEU A 191 11.32 -12.16 1.71
C LEU A 191 10.05 -12.97 1.91
N TYR A 192 8.91 -12.35 1.65
CA TYR A 192 7.62 -13.03 1.62
C TYR A 192 6.74 -12.56 0.45
N THR A 193 5.69 -13.31 0.15
CA THR A 193 4.60 -12.93 -0.75
C THR A 193 3.27 -13.00 -0.02
N THR A 194 2.27 -12.24 -0.48
CA THR A 194 0.91 -12.26 0.05
C THR A 194 -0.05 -12.48 -1.12
N ASP A 195 -0.97 -13.42 -0.98
CA ASP A 195 -2.06 -13.69 -1.91
C ASP A 195 -3.31 -14.17 -1.17
N GLY A 196 -4.47 -14.08 -1.83
CA GLY A 196 -5.72 -14.64 -1.30
C GLY A 196 -5.58 -16.10 -0.88
N ALA A 197 -6.22 -16.47 0.24
CA ALA A 197 -6.08 -17.77 0.90
C ALA A 197 -6.75 -18.96 0.17
N ASP A 198 -6.45 -19.14 -1.12
CA ASP A 198 -6.92 -20.24 -1.98
C ASP A 198 -5.79 -20.70 -2.90
N ASP A 199 -5.77 -22.01 -3.22
CA ASP A 199 -4.74 -22.60 -4.10
C ASP A 199 -4.70 -21.93 -5.47
N HIS A 200 -5.83 -21.41 -5.95
CA HIS A 200 -5.92 -20.71 -7.22
C HIS A 200 -4.96 -19.52 -7.27
N TYR A 201 -4.95 -18.69 -6.23
CA TYR A 201 -4.08 -17.52 -6.15
C TYR A 201 -2.64 -17.94 -5.83
N LEU A 202 -2.47 -18.79 -4.82
CA LEU A 202 -1.14 -19.18 -4.32
C LEU A 202 -0.27 -19.89 -5.37
N ARG A 203 -0.87 -20.65 -6.30
CA ARG A 203 -0.14 -21.31 -7.40
C ARG A 203 0.71 -20.36 -8.24
N CYS A 204 0.19 -19.16 -8.50
CA CYS A 204 0.86 -18.16 -9.32
C CYS A 204 1.51 -17.06 -8.48
N GLY A 205 1.04 -16.84 -7.25
CA GLY A 205 1.53 -15.83 -6.33
C GLY A 205 2.80 -16.22 -5.57
N SER A 206 2.93 -17.49 -5.18
CA SER A 206 4.13 -18.00 -4.51
C SER A 206 5.38 -17.89 -5.39
N ILE A 207 6.51 -17.55 -4.77
CA ILE A 207 7.82 -17.47 -5.42
C ILE A 207 8.75 -18.48 -4.74
N PRO A 208 9.46 -19.35 -5.50
CA PRO A 208 10.39 -20.30 -4.90
C PRO A 208 11.43 -19.62 -3.99
N GLY A 209 11.61 -20.14 -2.77
CA GLY A 209 12.56 -19.60 -1.80
C GLY A 209 12.18 -18.24 -1.19
N VAL A 210 10.90 -17.87 -1.28
CA VAL A 210 10.28 -16.69 -0.64
C VAL A 210 9.10 -17.21 0.18
N PHE A 211 8.95 -16.74 1.41
CA PHE A 211 7.94 -17.27 2.33
C PHE A 211 6.52 -16.88 1.89
N THR A 212 5.62 -17.83 1.70
CA THR A 212 4.24 -17.56 1.27
C THR A 212 3.33 -17.26 2.47
N THR A 213 2.73 -16.08 2.48
CA THR A 213 1.66 -15.70 3.40
C THR A 213 0.34 -15.61 2.67
N VAL A 214 -0.76 -15.47 3.41
CA VAL A 214 -2.10 -15.33 2.85
C VAL A 214 -2.75 -14.04 3.34
N ASP A 215 -3.79 -13.60 2.65
CA ASP A 215 -4.73 -12.59 3.15
C ASP A 215 -6.16 -13.13 3.23
N PHE A 216 -6.94 -12.58 4.16
CA PHE A 216 -8.38 -12.78 4.29
C PHE A 216 -8.99 -11.86 5.35
N GLY A 217 -10.26 -11.52 5.17
CA GLY A 217 -11.03 -10.73 6.13
C GLY A 217 -11.69 -11.53 7.27
N PRO A 218 -12.47 -10.84 8.12
CA PRO A 218 -13.28 -11.45 9.17
C PRO A 218 -14.22 -12.50 8.61
N THR A 219 -14.16 -13.70 9.18
CA THR A 219 -14.95 -14.86 8.73
C THR A 219 -15.10 -15.87 9.88
N SER A 220 -15.86 -16.94 9.64
CA SER A 220 -16.03 -18.03 10.62
C SER A 220 -14.70 -18.73 10.92
N ARG A 221 -14.51 -19.22 12.15
CA ARG A 221 -13.33 -20.00 12.57
C ARG A 221 -12.95 -21.13 11.60
N ALA A 222 -13.92 -21.92 11.15
CA ALA A 222 -13.69 -22.99 10.16
C ALA A 222 -13.14 -22.49 8.80
N ARG A 223 -13.48 -21.26 8.41
CA ARG A 223 -12.89 -20.63 7.22
C ARG A 223 -11.49 -20.10 7.48
N ILE A 224 -11.22 -19.58 8.68
CA ILE A 224 -9.85 -19.22 9.10
C ILE A 224 -8.94 -20.45 9.06
N ASP A 225 -9.40 -21.60 9.58
CA ASP A 225 -8.68 -22.88 9.47
C ASP A 225 -8.42 -23.26 8.01
N SER A 226 -9.44 -23.11 7.15
CA SER A 226 -9.32 -23.41 5.72
C SER A 226 -8.31 -22.50 5.01
N SER A 227 -8.31 -21.20 5.35
CA SER A 227 -7.35 -20.22 4.83
C SER A 227 -5.91 -20.58 5.21
N PHE A 228 -5.67 -20.90 6.48
CA PHE A 228 -4.34 -21.32 6.93
C PHE A 228 -3.96 -22.73 6.43
N ALA A 229 -4.92 -23.61 6.20
CA ALA A 229 -4.67 -24.87 5.50
C ALA A 229 -4.22 -24.64 4.05
N ALA A 230 -4.69 -23.58 3.39
CA ALA A 230 -4.18 -23.16 2.07
C ALA A 230 -2.72 -22.70 2.17
N GLN A 231 -2.40 -21.82 3.12
CA GLN A 231 -1.01 -21.43 3.38
C GLN A 231 -0.11 -22.66 3.60
N ARG A 232 -0.55 -23.63 4.41
CA ARG A 232 0.21 -24.85 4.74
C ARG A 232 0.51 -25.77 3.56
N ARG A 233 -0.26 -25.70 2.46
CA ARG A 233 0.05 -26.46 1.24
C ARG A 233 1.26 -25.92 0.49
N PHE A 234 1.57 -24.63 0.68
CA PHE A 234 2.70 -23.94 0.05
C PHE A 234 3.86 -23.73 1.03
N GLU A 235 3.56 -23.58 2.32
CA GLU A 235 4.51 -23.47 3.44
C GLU A 235 4.18 -24.51 4.52
N PRO A 236 4.61 -25.78 4.34
CA PRO A 236 4.33 -26.86 5.31
C PRO A 236 4.85 -26.55 6.73
N ASP A 237 5.93 -25.79 6.81
CA ASP A 237 6.59 -25.35 8.03
C ASP A 237 6.55 -23.81 8.18
N GLY A 238 6.95 -23.29 9.34
CA GLY A 238 6.98 -21.85 9.62
C GLY A 238 5.69 -21.28 10.21
N PRO A 239 5.64 -19.97 10.48
CA PRO A 239 4.49 -19.35 11.14
C PRO A 239 3.24 -19.33 10.25
N LEU A 240 2.06 -19.31 10.85
CA LEU A 240 0.84 -18.93 10.12
C LEU A 240 0.82 -17.40 10.03
N VAL A 241 0.53 -16.85 8.85
CA VAL A 241 0.56 -15.39 8.64
C VAL A 241 -0.60 -14.94 7.77
N ASN A 242 -1.46 -14.09 8.34
CA ASN A 242 -2.43 -13.29 7.59
C ASN A 242 -1.88 -11.87 7.38
N SER A 243 -1.32 -11.59 6.21
CA SER A 243 -0.65 -10.32 5.91
C SER A 243 -1.62 -9.15 5.68
N GLU A 244 -2.91 -9.43 5.47
CA GLU A 244 -3.96 -8.42 5.38
C GLU A 244 -5.29 -8.92 5.99
N PHE A 245 -5.48 -8.63 7.27
CA PHE A 245 -6.75 -8.82 7.95
C PHE A 245 -7.57 -7.53 7.90
N TYR A 246 -8.73 -7.56 7.24
CA TYR A 246 -9.49 -6.35 6.89
C TYR A 246 -10.48 -5.89 7.98
N PRO A 247 -10.16 -4.89 8.84
CA PRO A 247 -11.10 -4.42 9.85
C PRO A 247 -12.26 -3.58 9.27
N GLY A 248 -12.16 -3.17 8.02
CA GLY A 248 -13.14 -2.39 7.28
C GLY A 248 -12.89 -2.54 5.78
N TRP A 249 -13.36 -1.61 4.96
CA TRP A 249 -13.22 -1.69 3.51
C TRP A 249 -13.17 -0.32 2.86
N ILE A 250 -12.68 -0.31 1.62
CA ILE A 250 -12.61 0.88 0.78
C ILE A 250 -14.00 1.39 0.40
N VAL A 251 -14.06 2.68 0.03
CA VAL A 251 -15.28 3.32 -0.47
C VAL A 251 -15.00 3.91 -1.84
N THR A 252 -15.90 3.65 -2.78
CA THR A 252 -15.83 4.22 -4.13
C THR A 252 -16.90 5.29 -4.33
N TRP A 253 -16.65 6.23 -5.26
CA TRP A 253 -17.69 7.17 -5.67
C TRP A 253 -18.89 6.40 -6.23
N HIS A 254 -20.11 6.88 -5.99
CA HIS A 254 -21.35 6.25 -6.45
C HIS A 254 -21.73 4.91 -5.79
N GLN A 255 -20.97 4.42 -4.82
CA GLN A 255 -21.33 3.23 -4.05
C GLN A 255 -22.67 3.42 -3.33
N LYS A 256 -23.60 2.46 -3.51
CA LYS A 256 -24.92 2.44 -2.85
C LYS A 256 -24.91 1.40 -1.72
N GLY A 257 -24.62 1.87 -0.51
CA GLY A 257 -24.59 1.03 0.68
C GLY A 257 -23.24 0.33 0.89
N ARG A 258 -23.01 -0.05 2.14
CA ARG A 258 -21.78 -0.72 2.58
C ARG A 258 -22.13 -1.61 3.78
N VAL A 259 -21.45 -2.74 3.88
CA VAL A 259 -21.49 -3.61 5.05
C VAL A 259 -20.07 -3.70 5.57
N ASP A 260 -19.80 -3.05 6.70
CA ASP A 260 -18.51 -3.18 7.38
C ASP A 260 -18.56 -4.33 8.37
N PRO A 261 -17.43 -5.03 8.57
CA PRO A 261 -17.32 -5.97 9.67
C PRO A 261 -17.59 -5.29 11.02
N SER A 262 -18.33 -5.97 11.88
CA SER A 262 -18.60 -5.49 13.23
C SER A 262 -17.35 -5.60 14.12
N VAL A 263 -17.29 -4.84 15.21
CA VAL A 263 -16.24 -5.01 16.24
C VAL A 263 -16.16 -6.47 16.69
N HIS A 264 -17.30 -7.15 16.83
CA HIS A 264 -17.35 -8.55 17.22
C HIS A 264 -16.66 -9.46 16.20
N ASP A 265 -16.91 -9.28 14.89
CA ASP A 265 -16.30 -10.09 13.84
C ASP A 265 -14.78 -9.88 13.79
N ILE A 266 -14.33 -8.62 13.95
CA ILE A 266 -12.91 -8.29 14.01
C ILE A 266 -12.25 -9.00 15.18
N MET A 267 -12.81 -8.84 16.38
CA MET A 267 -12.22 -9.41 17.59
C MET A 267 -12.25 -10.93 17.58
N ASN A 268 -13.35 -11.56 17.12
CA ASN A 268 -13.43 -13.01 17.02
C ASN A 268 -12.38 -13.58 16.06
N GLY A 269 -12.16 -12.93 14.90
CA GLY A 269 -11.09 -13.32 13.97
C GLY A 269 -9.70 -13.14 14.57
N SER A 270 -9.40 -11.96 15.11
CA SER A 270 -8.09 -11.64 15.71
C SER A 270 -7.72 -12.56 16.87
N MET A 271 -8.66 -12.80 17.79
CA MET A 271 -8.46 -13.68 18.93
C MET A 271 -8.23 -15.12 18.48
N TYR A 272 -8.98 -15.59 17.48
CA TYR A 272 -8.81 -16.95 16.99
C TYR A 272 -7.49 -17.15 16.24
N MET A 273 -7.09 -16.19 15.39
CA MET A 273 -5.77 -16.23 14.75
C MET A 273 -4.65 -16.25 15.80
N PHE A 274 -4.79 -15.47 16.88
CA PHE A 274 -3.85 -15.49 17.99
C PHE A 274 -3.84 -16.84 18.75
N GLU A 275 -5.01 -17.45 19.00
CA GLU A 275 -5.14 -18.79 19.60
C GLU A 275 -4.40 -19.87 18.78
N LEU A 276 -4.38 -19.73 17.45
CA LEU A 276 -3.64 -20.61 16.53
C LEU A 276 -2.13 -20.35 16.52
N GLY A 277 -1.65 -19.32 17.21
CA GLY A 277 -0.27 -18.86 17.13
C GLY A 277 0.08 -18.18 15.81
N ALA A 278 -0.93 -17.71 15.06
CA ALA A 278 -0.73 -16.99 13.81
C ALA A 278 -0.36 -15.54 14.07
N SER A 279 0.44 -15.00 13.15
CA SER A 279 0.71 -13.59 13.05
C SER A 279 -0.27 -12.97 12.07
N PHE A 280 -0.68 -11.73 12.32
CA PHE A 280 -1.58 -11.04 11.40
C PHE A 280 -1.38 -9.53 11.43
N ASN A 281 -1.70 -8.88 10.31
CA ASN A 281 -1.61 -7.44 10.13
C ASN A 281 -3.00 -6.86 9.82
N TYR A 282 -3.41 -5.81 10.55
CA TYR A 282 -4.66 -5.11 10.26
C TYR A 282 -4.49 -4.20 9.03
N TYR A 283 -5.14 -4.55 7.93
CA TYR A 283 -5.17 -3.74 6.71
C TYR A 283 -6.56 -3.10 6.53
N MET A 284 -6.82 -1.86 6.93
CA MET A 284 -5.91 -0.87 7.52
C MET A 284 -6.10 -0.73 9.03
N PHE A 285 -5.00 -0.54 9.77
CA PHE A 285 -5.08 -0.04 11.15
C PHE A 285 -5.31 1.49 11.20
N PHE A 286 -4.76 2.20 10.24
CA PHE A 286 -4.98 3.62 9.96
C PHE A 286 -4.83 3.80 8.45
N GLY A 287 -5.90 4.19 7.75
CA GLY A 287 -5.85 4.37 6.30
C GLY A 287 -5.47 5.80 5.89
N GLY A 288 -6.10 6.82 6.48
CA GLY A 288 -5.77 8.24 6.23
C GLY A 288 -6.48 8.82 5.00
N THR A 289 -5.74 9.50 4.11
CA THR A 289 -6.32 10.30 3.03
C THR A 289 -5.55 10.14 1.72
N ASN A 290 -6.27 9.92 0.63
CA ASN A 290 -5.79 10.01 -0.73
C ASN A 290 -5.75 11.47 -1.19
N PHE A 291 -4.72 12.22 -0.77
CA PHE A 291 -4.57 13.62 -1.17
C PHE A 291 -4.36 13.79 -2.69
N ALA A 292 -4.67 14.98 -3.19
CA ALA A 292 -4.48 15.36 -4.59
C ALA A 292 -5.17 14.38 -5.57
N PHE A 293 -4.39 13.67 -6.39
CA PHE A 293 -4.87 12.73 -7.42
C PHE A 293 -4.29 11.33 -7.20
N TRP A 294 -4.07 10.96 -5.94
CA TRP A 294 -3.44 9.69 -5.58
C TRP A 294 -4.42 8.53 -5.37
N ASN A 295 -5.73 8.78 -5.43
CA ASN A 295 -6.71 7.72 -5.34
C ASN A 295 -6.55 6.75 -6.51
N GLY A 296 -6.70 5.45 -6.25
CA GLY A 296 -6.88 4.43 -7.26
C GLY A 296 -8.33 4.37 -7.75
N ALA A 297 -8.63 3.29 -8.47
CA ALA A 297 -9.96 3.01 -8.96
C ALA A 297 -10.21 1.50 -9.04
N GLU A 298 -11.45 1.13 -8.76
CA GLU A 298 -12.02 -0.16 -9.15
C GLU A 298 -12.51 -0.10 -10.60
N THR A 299 -12.79 -1.27 -11.18
CA THR A 299 -13.26 -1.38 -12.58
C THR A 299 -14.46 -0.48 -12.90
N THR A 300 -15.32 -0.25 -11.91
CA THR A 300 -16.59 0.48 -12.06
C THR A 300 -16.60 1.87 -11.41
N SER A 301 -15.59 2.25 -10.61
CA SER A 301 -15.56 3.58 -9.99
C SER A 301 -14.23 3.90 -9.30
N ALA A 302 -13.90 5.19 -9.22
CA ALA A 302 -12.74 5.67 -8.48
C ALA A 302 -12.95 5.55 -6.96
N VAL A 303 -11.89 5.22 -6.24
CA VAL A 303 -11.85 5.26 -4.77
C VAL A 303 -11.95 6.72 -4.32
N ILE A 304 -12.67 6.97 -3.23
CA ILE A 304 -12.88 8.34 -2.74
C ILE A 304 -11.59 8.93 -2.12
N THR A 305 -11.61 10.25 -1.88
CA THR A 305 -10.49 10.97 -1.24
C THR A 305 -10.21 10.46 0.17
N SER A 306 -11.26 10.22 0.96
CA SER A 306 -11.10 9.63 2.29
C SER A 306 -10.64 8.18 2.16
N TYR A 307 -9.54 7.85 2.84
CA TYR A 307 -9.10 6.48 3.02
C TYR A 307 -9.27 6.09 4.49
N ASP A 308 -10.33 6.58 5.15
CA ASP A 308 -10.68 6.23 6.54
C ASP A 308 -10.71 4.72 6.78
N TYR A 309 -11.20 3.99 5.77
CA TYR A 309 -11.29 2.52 5.74
C TYR A 309 -12.20 1.95 6.83
N PHE A 310 -12.84 2.77 7.68
CA PHE A 310 -13.49 2.33 8.91
C PHE A 310 -12.52 1.55 9.79
N ALA A 311 -11.25 1.95 9.72
CA ALA A 311 -10.14 1.37 10.44
C ALA A 311 -10.25 1.64 11.96
N PRO A 312 -9.47 0.93 12.78
CA PRO A 312 -9.31 1.23 14.20
C PRO A 312 -9.00 2.71 14.47
N LEU A 313 -8.19 3.36 13.64
CA LEU A 313 -8.00 4.81 13.66
C LEU A 313 -8.72 5.45 12.46
N THR A 314 -9.52 6.49 12.71
CA THR A 314 -10.22 7.25 11.67
C THR A 314 -9.24 7.95 10.72
N GLU A 315 -9.73 8.56 9.65
CA GLU A 315 -8.95 9.40 8.72
C GLU A 315 -8.13 10.49 9.44
N ALA A 316 -8.69 11.10 10.50
CA ALA A 316 -8.02 12.11 11.32
C ALA A 316 -7.18 11.53 12.48
N ALA A 317 -7.02 10.20 12.51
CA ALA A 317 -6.38 9.41 13.55
C ALA A 317 -7.08 9.43 14.92
N ASP A 318 -8.40 9.62 14.94
CA ASP A 318 -9.19 9.49 16.16
C ASP A 318 -9.37 8.02 16.55
N ILE A 319 -9.52 7.80 17.85
CA ILE A 319 -9.76 6.48 18.45
C ILE A 319 -11.20 6.06 18.18
N SER A 320 -11.38 4.92 17.51
CA SER A 320 -12.69 4.27 17.34
C SER A 320 -12.96 3.17 18.38
N GLU A 321 -14.17 2.63 18.39
CA GLU A 321 -14.53 1.44 19.18
C GLU A 321 -13.68 0.22 18.82
N LYS A 322 -13.30 0.06 17.54
CA LYS A 322 -12.41 -1.03 17.10
C LYS A 322 -11.03 -0.90 17.73
N PHE A 323 -10.49 0.32 17.83
CA PHE A 323 -9.21 0.54 18.51
C PHE A 323 -9.29 0.17 19.99
N ILE A 324 -10.35 0.59 20.69
CA ILE A 324 -10.53 0.30 22.11
C ILE A 324 -10.62 -1.21 22.33
N ALA A 325 -11.42 -1.92 21.52
CA ALA A 325 -11.56 -3.37 21.63
C ALA A 325 -10.24 -4.12 21.40
N ILE A 326 -9.47 -3.74 20.38
CA ILE A 326 -8.14 -4.32 20.10
C ILE A 326 -7.20 -4.06 21.28
N ARG A 327 -7.17 -2.82 21.77
CA ARG A 327 -6.31 -2.42 22.90
C ARG A 327 -6.64 -3.19 24.17
N ASP A 328 -7.93 -3.28 24.51
CA ASP A 328 -8.39 -3.93 25.73
C ASP A 328 -8.13 -5.43 25.69
N TRP A 329 -8.30 -6.06 24.53
CA TRP A 329 -7.89 -7.44 24.34
C TRP A 329 -6.38 -7.63 24.57
N ILE A 330 -5.53 -6.86 23.87
CA ILE A 330 -4.07 -7.01 24.00
C ILE A 330 -3.60 -6.73 25.44
N LYS A 331 -4.21 -5.78 26.13
CA LYS A 331 -3.93 -5.49 27.55
C LYS A 331 -4.12 -6.72 28.45
N ASN A 332 -5.08 -7.58 28.12
CA ASN A 332 -5.46 -8.75 28.91
C ASN A 332 -4.78 -10.05 28.45
N ILE A 333 -3.88 -10.00 27.45
CA ILE A 333 -3.06 -11.15 27.08
C ILE A 333 -1.99 -11.36 28.16
N GLU A 334 -2.07 -12.49 28.85
CA GLU A 334 -1.10 -12.86 29.88
C GLU A 334 0.32 -13.00 29.29
N GLY A 335 1.30 -12.39 29.96
CA GLY A 335 2.70 -12.43 29.54
C GLY A 335 3.03 -11.64 28.27
N TRP A 336 2.10 -10.85 27.73
CA TRP A 336 2.35 -10.09 26.50
C TRP A 336 3.56 -9.14 26.64
N PRO A 337 4.60 -9.27 25.79
CA PRO A 337 5.86 -8.55 25.98
C PRO A 337 5.76 -7.06 25.62
N ASN A 338 4.68 -6.63 24.95
CA ASN A 338 4.51 -5.26 24.47
C ASN A 338 3.21 -4.64 24.98
N PRO A 339 2.99 -4.53 26.29
CA PRO A 339 1.73 -4.03 26.85
C PRO A 339 1.34 -2.67 26.24
N PRO A 340 0.03 -2.39 26.10
CA PRO A 340 -0.46 -1.11 25.59
C PRO A 340 0.13 0.09 26.33
N LYS A 341 0.74 1.04 25.60
CA LYS A 341 1.23 2.31 26.16
C LYS A 341 0.09 3.31 26.39
N SER A 342 0.36 4.41 27.08
CA SER A 342 -0.60 5.52 27.22
C SER A 342 -1.08 6.02 25.85
N MET A 343 -2.35 6.40 25.77
CA MET A 343 -2.92 6.93 24.53
C MET A 343 -2.47 8.39 24.35
N PRO A 344 -1.99 8.78 23.16
CA PRO A 344 -1.83 10.19 22.84
C PRO A 344 -3.21 10.89 22.87
N LYS A 345 -3.22 12.18 23.18
CA LYS A 345 -4.44 12.98 23.04
C LYS A 345 -4.80 13.06 21.56
N ASN A 346 -6.09 13.02 21.22
CA ASN A 346 -6.53 13.31 19.87
C ASN A 346 -6.04 14.71 19.45
N ASN A 347 -5.80 14.87 18.16
CA ASN A 347 -5.49 16.18 17.61
C ASN A 347 -6.63 17.14 17.96
N PRO A 348 -6.35 18.34 18.50
CA PRO A 348 -7.41 19.29 18.75
C PRO A 348 -8.05 19.63 17.41
N TYR A 349 -9.34 19.32 17.25
CA TYR A 349 -10.08 19.90 16.13
C TYR A 349 -10.01 21.40 16.30
N VAL A 350 -9.39 22.10 15.34
CA VAL A 350 -9.39 23.56 15.32
C VAL A 350 -10.80 23.99 14.92
N LEU A 351 -11.71 23.96 15.89
CA LEU A 351 -13.12 24.36 15.74
C LEU A 351 -13.26 25.85 15.37
N ASN A 352 -12.20 26.65 15.55
CA ASN A 352 -12.20 28.08 15.21
C ASN A 352 -12.48 28.38 13.72
N PHE A 353 -12.30 27.43 12.80
CA PHE A 353 -12.67 27.62 11.39
C PHE A 353 -14.15 27.33 11.08
N TYR A 354 -14.88 26.64 11.95
CA TYR A 354 -16.30 26.28 11.71
C TYR A 354 -17.25 27.47 11.83
N HIS A 355 -16.82 28.57 12.45
CA HIS A 355 -17.69 29.71 12.75
C HIS A 355 -17.55 30.88 11.77
N HIS A 356 -16.76 30.74 10.70
CA HIS A 356 -16.62 31.78 9.69
C HIS A 356 -17.07 31.25 8.33
N ASN A 357 -18.17 31.80 7.84
CA ASN A 357 -18.53 31.65 6.43
C ASN A 357 -17.39 32.25 5.59
N LEU A 358 -16.58 31.37 4.98
CA LEU A 358 -15.59 31.81 4.00
C LEU A 358 -16.33 32.24 2.74
N LEU A 359 -16.46 33.54 2.54
CA LEU A 359 -17.00 34.10 1.32
C LEU A 359 -15.99 33.90 0.18
N LEU A 360 -16.25 32.90 -0.66
CA LEU A 360 -15.50 32.68 -1.89
C LEU A 360 -15.96 33.72 -2.92
N THR A 361 -15.06 34.62 -3.33
CA THR A 361 -15.31 35.54 -4.44
C THR A 361 -14.75 34.93 -5.73
N LEU A 362 -15.56 34.93 -6.80
CA LEU A 362 -15.12 34.45 -8.11
C LEU A 362 -13.93 35.29 -8.60
N TYR A 363 -12.73 34.72 -8.54
CA TYR A 363 -11.52 35.39 -9.05
C TYR A 363 -11.48 35.40 -10.59
N THR A 364 -11.73 34.25 -11.22
CA THR A 364 -11.75 34.09 -12.67
C THR A 364 -12.74 33.01 -13.11
N SER A 365 -13.29 33.14 -14.31
CA SER A 365 -14.15 32.10 -14.89
C SER A 365 -13.31 31.06 -15.62
N MET A 366 -13.85 29.84 -15.76
CA MET A 366 -13.24 28.79 -16.57
C MET A 366 -12.94 29.25 -18.00
N ASN A 367 -13.79 30.11 -18.57
CA ASN A 367 -13.61 30.61 -19.94
C ASN A 367 -12.36 31.51 -20.04
N LYS A 368 -12.18 32.42 -19.08
CA LYS A 368 -10.97 33.26 -18.99
C LYS A 368 -9.73 32.40 -18.75
N PHE A 369 -9.84 31.38 -17.90
CA PHE A 369 -8.76 30.44 -17.64
C PHE A 369 -8.39 29.62 -18.89
N ILE A 370 -9.37 29.11 -19.64
CA ILE A 370 -9.16 28.38 -20.90
C ILE A 370 -8.49 29.29 -21.94
N HIS A 371 -8.93 30.55 -22.08
CA HIS A 371 -8.29 31.52 -22.97
C HIS A 371 -6.83 31.77 -22.58
N LEU A 372 -6.54 31.94 -21.28
CA LEU A 372 -5.17 32.07 -20.78
C LEU A 372 -4.35 30.81 -21.05
N LEU A 373 -4.89 29.62 -20.78
CA LEU A 373 -4.23 28.34 -21.02
C LEU A 373 -3.88 28.17 -22.50
N ILE A 374 -4.81 28.51 -23.40
CA ILE A 374 -4.59 28.50 -24.85
C ILE A 374 -3.47 29.47 -25.25
N TYR A 375 -3.50 30.68 -24.70
CA TYR A 375 -2.47 31.68 -24.96
C TYR A 375 -1.09 31.15 -24.53
N LEU A 376 -0.99 30.60 -23.32
CA LEU A 376 0.25 30.02 -22.79
C LEU A 376 0.73 28.82 -23.62
N VAL A 377 -0.17 27.91 -24.00
CA VAL A 377 0.14 26.76 -24.86
C VAL A 377 0.68 27.20 -26.22
N LYS A 378 0.08 28.21 -26.85
CA LYS A 378 0.56 28.80 -28.10
C LYS A 378 1.94 29.44 -27.93
N LEU A 379 2.12 30.24 -26.89
CA LEU A 379 3.37 30.93 -26.57
C LEU A 379 4.51 29.93 -26.38
N LEU A 380 4.24 28.84 -25.65
CA LEU A 380 5.22 27.79 -25.33
C LEU A 380 5.38 26.74 -26.45
N ARG A 381 4.66 26.87 -27.58
CA ARG A 381 4.58 25.88 -28.68
C ARG A 381 4.31 24.45 -28.18
N LYS A 382 3.56 24.36 -27.09
CA LYS A 382 3.28 23.15 -26.33
C LYS A 382 1.90 22.61 -26.74
N ALA A 383 1.76 22.22 -28.00
CA ALA A 383 0.54 21.58 -28.52
C ALA A 383 0.87 20.23 -29.17
N ALA A 384 0.07 19.21 -28.85
CA ALA A 384 0.04 17.97 -29.61
C ALA A 384 -1.12 18.04 -30.62
N TYR A 385 -0.88 17.54 -31.83
CA TYR A 385 -1.90 17.45 -32.88
C TYR A 385 -2.42 16.01 -32.96
N GLY A 386 -3.74 15.86 -33.11
CA GLY A 386 -4.42 14.57 -33.04
C GLY A 386 -4.95 14.25 -31.63
N ALA A 387 -5.85 13.27 -31.55
CA ALA A 387 -6.37 12.78 -30.27
C ALA A 387 -5.32 11.88 -29.61
N VAL A 388 -4.39 12.48 -28.87
CA VAL A 388 -3.35 11.76 -28.12
C VAL A 388 -3.76 11.60 -26.66
N SER A 389 -3.49 10.44 -26.05
CA SER A 389 -3.69 10.31 -24.61
C SER A 389 -2.77 11.25 -23.83
N MET A 390 -3.17 11.59 -22.61
CA MET A 390 -2.41 12.47 -21.74
C MET A 390 -0.97 11.99 -21.56
N GLN A 391 -0.76 10.68 -21.39
CA GLN A 391 0.56 10.08 -21.18
C GLN A 391 1.47 10.16 -22.42
N LYS A 392 0.89 10.11 -23.62
CA LYS A 392 1.61 10.25 -24.90
C LYS A 392 1.85 11.72 -25.29
N SER A 393 1.30 12.66 -24.54
CA SER A 393 1.49 14.07 -24.78
C SER A 393 2.92 14.50 -24.42
N LYS A 394 3.62 15.16 -25.35
CA LYS A 394 4.93 15.79 -25.11
C LYS A 394 4.89 16.92 -24.07
N LEU A 395 3.71 17.20 -23.51
CA LEU A 395 3.48 18.21 -22.48
C LEU A 395 3.81 17.72 -21.07
N LEU A 396 3.86 16.41 -20.88
CA LEU A 396 4.27 15.78 -19.62
C LEU A 396 5.73 15.32 -19.74
N ASP A 397 6.61 16.29 -19.50
CA ASP A 397 8.06 16.12 -19.37
C ASP A 397 8.41 16.38 -17.89
N SER A 398 9.49 15.78 -17.39
CA SER A 398 10.16 16.18 -16.14
C SER A 398 10.24 17.72 -15.93
N ASP A 399 10.41 18.49 -17.01
CA ASP A 399 10.44 19.95 -16.97
C ASP A 399 9.09 20.60 -16.66
N SER A 400 7.97 19.95 -16.94
CA SER A 400 6.63 20.53 -16.76
C SER A 400 6.09 20.40 -15.34
N LYS A 401 6.67 19.53 -14.50
CA LYS A 401 6.26 19.28 -13.09
C LYS A 401 4.75 19.05 -12.87
N ASN A 402 3.98 18.79 -13.93
CA ASN A 402 2.56 18.51 -13.84
C ASN A 402 2.30 17.03 -13.56
N PHE A 403 1.86 16.72 -12.34
CA PHE A 403 1.18 15.45 -12.09
C PHE A 403 -0.11 15.43 -12.93
N PRO A 404 -0.44 14.34 -13.63
CA PRO A 404 -1.61 14.30 -14.49
C PRO A 404 -2.90 14.48 -13.66
N GLY A 405 -3.56 15.63 -13.82
CA GLY A 405 -4.91 15.89 -13.31
C GLY A 405 -5.86 16.12 -14.47
N PHE A 406 -5.85 17.34 -15.03
CA PHE A 406 -6.72 17.72 -16.15
C PHE A 406 -5.94 17.95 -17.44
N VAL A 407 -6.53 17.55 -18.57
CA VAL A 407 -6.04 17.84 -19.93
C VAL A 407 -7.16 18.49 -20.75
N ALA A 408 -6.80 19.48 -21.57
CA ALA A 408 -7.74 20.14 -22.46
C ALA A 408 -7.51 19.69 -23.91
N TYR A 409 -8.55 19.16 -24.55
CA TYR A 409 -8.59 18.87 -25.98
C TYR A 409 -9.35 19.97 -26.71
N ARG A 410 -8.77 20.50 -27.80
CA ARG A 410 -9.39 21.58 -28.58
C ARG A 410 -9.40 21.23 -30.06
N SER A 411 -10.55 21.44 -30.70
CA SER A 411 -10.71 21.33 -32.15
C SER A 411 -11.56 22.49 -32.68
N ARG A 412 -11.44 22.78 -33.98
CA ARG A 412 -12.29 23.76 -34.69
C ARG A 412 -13.41 23.01 -35.40
N LEU A 413 -14.65 23.37 -35.11
CA LEU A 413 -15.81 22.87 -35.85
C LEU A 413 -15.81 23.48 -37.25
N LEU A 414 -15.92 22.62 -38.28
CA LEU A 414 -15.98 23.04 -39.69
C LEU A 414 -17.40 23.36 -40.16
N LYS A 415 -18.42 22.89 -39.41
CA LYS A 415 -19.84 23.12 -39.68
C LYS A 415 -20.57 23.38 -38.35
N SER A 416 -21.68 24.12 -38.39
CA SER A 416 -22.56 24.33 -37.24
C SER A 416 -23.50 23.15 -37.03
N GLY A 417 -23.68 22.74 -35.77
CA GLY A 417 -24.57 21.64 -35.39
C GLY A 417 -23.99 20.25 -35.63
N GLY A 418 -24.61 19.24 -35.03
CA GLY A 418 -24.22 17.82 -35.15
C GLY A 418 -24.14 17.11 -33.80
N ASN A 419 -23.98 15.78 -33.87
CA ASN A 419 -23.78 14.95 -32.69
C ASN A 419 -22.28 14.80 -32.41
N LEU A 420 -21.87 15.08 -31.17
CA LEU A 420 -20.52 14.78 -30.71
C LEU A 420 -20.47 13.34 -30.19
N THR A 421 -19.61 12.52 -30.77
CA THR A 421 -19.32 11.18 -30.26
C THR A 421 -17.84 11.09 -29.94
N ILE A 422 -17.53 10.69 -28.70
CA ILE A 422 -16.17 10.35 -28.28
C ILE A 422 -16.15 8.84 -28.07
N SER A 423 -15.37 8.13 -28.87
CA SER A 423 -15.33 6.67 -28.86
C SER A 423 -14.73 6.10 -27.57
N VAL A 424 -13.81 6.82 -26.94
CA VAL A 424 -13.16 6.45 -25.67
C VAL A 424 -12.95 7.70 -24.83
N ILE A 425 -13.50 7.70 -23.61
CA ILE A 425 -13.25 8.73 -22.60
C ILE A 425 -12.70 8.06 -21.34
N LYS A 426 -11.63 8.59 -20.77
CA LYS A 426 -11.04 8.12 -19.51
C LYS A 426 -10.74 9.32 -18.60
N ASP A 427 -11.61 9.71 -17.67
CA ASP A 427 -12.89 9.07 -17.31
C ASP A 427 -14.08 10.05 -17.36
N HIS A 428 -13.83 11.34 -17.19
CA HIS A 428 -14.84 12.40 -17.22
C HIS A 428 -14.37 13.55 -18.10
N GLY A 429 -15.31 14.23 -18.76
CA GLY A 429 -15.00 15.35 -19.64
C GLY A 429 -16.08 16.42 -19.62
N TYR A 430 -15.66 17.68 -19.52
CA TYR A 430 -16.52 18.85 -19.68
C TYR A 430 -16.44 19.34 -21.12
N ILE A 431 -17.59 19.48 -21.79
CA ILE A 431 -17.62 19.94 -23.18
C ILE A 431 -17.92 21.44 -23.22
N PHE A 432 -17.06 22.18 -23.90
CA PHE A 432 -17.19 23.62 -24.12
C PHE A 432 -17.31 23.91 -25.62
N VAL A 433 -18.27 24.75 -26.02
CA VAL A 433 -18.48 25.14 -27.43
C VAL A 433 -18.63 26.66 -27.57
N GLY A 434 -18.24 27.18 -28.74
CA GLY A 434 -18.31 28.60 -29.09
C GLY A 434 -17.13 29.43 -28.59
N GLU A 435 -17.06 30.69 -28.99
CA GLU A 435 -15.96 31.61 -28.66
C GLU A 435 -15.89 31.95 -27.16
N ASN A 436 -17.04 31.83 -26.49
CA ASN A 436 -17.18 32.04 -25.06
C ASN A 436 -17.01 30.77 -24.23
N TYR A 437 -16.68 29.61 -24.83
CA TYR A 437 -16.59 28.32 -24.12
C TYR A 437 -17.80 28.05 -23.22
N GLN A 438 -19.00 28.07 -23.78
CA GLN A 438 -20.19 27.70 -23.00
C GLN A 438 -20.16 26.20 -22.70
N VAL A 439 -20.39 25.81 -21.46
CA VAL A 439 -20.53 24.40 -21.08
C VAL A 439 -21.83 23.88 -21.68
N ILE A 440 -21.73 22.86 -22.55
CA ILE A 440 -22.91 22.28 -23.22
C ILE A 440 -23.24 20.86 -22.75
N GLY A 441 -22.36 20.25 -21.95
CA GLY A 441 -22.58 18.91 -21.45
C GLY A 441 -21.39 18.33 -20.70
N LEU A 442 -21.64 17.18 -20.11
CA LEU A 442 -20.67 16.37 -19.41
C LEU A 442 -20.67 14.97 -20.02
N LEU A 443 -19.48 14.47 -20.33
CA LEU A 443 -19.26 13.09 -20.74
C LEU A 443 -18.69 12.30 -19.58
N ARG A 444 -19.14 11.06 -19.44
CA ARG A 444 -18.59 10.09 -18.48
C ARG A 444 -18.28 8.82 -19.23
N LEU A 445 -17.28 8.10 -18.76
CA LEU A 445 -17.14 6.69 -19.08
C LEU A 445 -18.46 6.02 -18.65
N ASN A 446 -19.11 5.32 -19.58
CA ASN A 446 -20.25 4.48 -19.25
C ASN A 446 -19.71 3.32 -18.42
N TYR A 447 -19.74 3.47 -17.10
CA TYR A 447 -19.74 2.30 -16.24
C TYR A 447 -21.01 1.53 -16.60
N ILE A 448 -20.87 0.29 -17.07
CA ILE A 448 -21.99 -0.62 -17.17
C ILE A 448 -22.50 -0.77 -15.74
N LEU A 449 -23.62 -0.11 -15.43
CA LEU A 449 -24.30 -0.19 -14.14
C LEU A 449 -24.93 -1.58 -13.95
#